data_AF-A0A2H9N2P7-F1
#
_entry.id   AF-A0A2H9N2P7-F1
#
_cell.length_a   1.000
_cell.length_b   1.000
_cell.length_c   1.000
_cell.angle_alpha   90.00
_cell.angle_beta   90.00
_cell.angle_gamma   90.00
#
_symmetry.space_group_name_H-M   'P 1'
#
loop_
_entity.id
_entity.type
_entity.pdbx_description
1 polymer ?
#
loop_
_entity_poly.entity_id
_entity_poly.type
_entity_poly.pdbx_seq_one_letter_code
_entity_poly.pdbx_strand_id
1 'polypeptide(L)' 'MKINDLPRGKYTAVLDLRKNGALRLKGEIVEDEDGNKHLITHESPKRSYAPNTVVLWHRKEVKK' A
#
# COMPACT_ATOMS: atom_id res chain seq x y z
N MET A 1 9.02 -6.27 3.81
CA MET A 1 8.20 -6.88 2.73
C MET A 1 7.85 -5.81 1.69
N LYS A 2 7.28 -6.16 0.55
CA LYS A 2 6.84 -5.22 -0.48
C LYS A 2 5.31 -5.17 -0.57
N ILE A 3 4.78 -4.15 -1.25
CA ILE A 3 3.34 -4.06 -1.55
C ILE A 3 2.87 -5.30 -2.34
N ASN A 4 3.70 -5.79 -3.28
CA ASN A 4 3.35 -6.96 -4.10
C ASN A 4 3.12 -8.26 -3.30
N ASP A 5 3.74 -8.37 -2.12
CA ASP A 5 3.62 -9.54 -1.24
C ASP A 5 2.30 -9.56 -0.46
N LEU A 6 1.58 -8.43 -0.41
CA LEU A 6 0.35 -8.31 0.35
C LEU A 6 -0.86 -8.81 -0.45
N PRO A 7 -1.88 -9.40 0.21
CA PRO A 7 -3.14 -9.73 -0.44
C PRO A 7 -3.94 -8.46 -0.76
N ARG A 8 -4.82 -8.53 -1.76
CA ARG A 8 -5.76 -7.45 -2.11
C ARG A 8 -6.65 -7.07 -0.92
N GLY A 9 -7.09 -5.82 -0.89
CA GLY A 9 -8.02 -5.28 0.12
C GLY A 9 -7.53 -4.02 0.81
N LYS A 10 -8.24 -3.58 1.84
CA LYS A 10 -7.97 -2.33 2.55
C LYS A 10 -6.94 -2.52 3.66
N TYR A 11 -5.96 -1.63 3.72
CA TYR A 11 -4.88 -1.67 4.70
C TYR A 11 -4.57 -0.29 5.23
N THR A 12 -4.16 -0.26 6.50
CA THR A 12 -3.27 0.79 7.00
C THR A 12 -1.84 0.27 6.86
N ALA A 13 -0.98 0.98 6.14
CA ALA A 13 0.41 0.60 5.91
C ALA A 13 1.36 1.74 6.29
N VAL A 14 2.56 1.38 6.75
CA VAL A 14 3.71 2.27 6.87
C VAL A 14 4.66 1.90 5.75
N LEU A 15 4.84 2.81 4.80
CA LEU A 15 5.73 2.64 3.66
C LEU A 15 7.07 3.32 3.93
N ASP A 16 8.16 2.69 3.53
CA ASP A 16 9.46 3.36 3.46
C ASP A 16 9.58 4.07 2.10
N LEU A 17 9.40 5.38 2.12
CA LEU A 17 9.59 6.24 0.97
C LEU A 17 11.00 6.79 1.06
N ARG A 18 12.00 6.07 0.53
CA ARG A 18 13.45 6.39 0.58
C ARG A 18 13.83 7.89 0.70
N LYS A 19 13.15 8.79 -0.01
CA LYS A 19 13.38 10.25 0.00
C LYS A 19 12.69 11.03 1.14
N ASN A 20 11.57 10.54 1.65
CA ASN A 20 10.72 11.18 2.66
C ASN A 20 10.67 10.41 4.00
N GLY A 21 11.36 9.27 4.10
CA GLY A 21 11.33 8.39 5.26
C GLY A 21 10.07 7.52 5.33
N ALA A 22 9.75 7.06 6.54
CA ALA A 22 8.60 6.21 6.79
C ALA A 22 7.30 7.03 6.83
N LEU A 23 6.34 6.71 5.95
CA LEU A 23 5.04 7.37 5.89
C LEU A 23 3.91 6.38 6.21
N ARG A 24 3.09 6.72 7.22
CA ARG A 24 1.87 5.97 7.55
C ARG A 24 0.70 6.50 6.74
N LEU A 25 -0.02 5.60 6.07
CA LEU A 25 -1.12 5.93 5.17
C LEU A 25 -2.16 4.81 5.12
N LYS A 26 -3.37 5.17 4.70
CA LYS A 26 -4.48 4.24 4.51
C LYS A 26 -4.80 4.13 3.03
N GLY A 27 -4.97 2.91 2.56
CA GLY A 27 -5.27 2.66 1.16
C GLY A 27 -5.80 1.27 0.90
N GLU A 28 -6.00 1.00 -0.37
CA GLU A 28 -6.44 -0.29 -0.89
C GLU A 28 -5.37 -0.86 -1.80
N ILE A 29 -5.04 -2.14 -1.59
CA ILE A 29 -4.18 -2.90 -2.46
C ILE A 29 -5.03 -3.48 -3.58
N VAL A 30 -4.80 -2.96 -4.77
CA VAL A 30 -5.41 -3.41 -6.02
C VAL A 30 -4.34 -4.12 -6.86
N GLU A 31 -4.76 -5.00 -7.74
CA GLU A 31 -3.88 -5.73 -8.66
C GLU A 31 -4.29 -5.34 -10.08
N ASP A 32 -3.31 -5.03 -10.92
CA ASP A 32 -3.50 -4.71 -12.33
C ASP A 32 -3.62 -5.99 -13.20
N GLU A 33 -3.82 -5.82 -14.50
CA GLU A 33 -3.95 -6.91 -15.46
C GLU A 33 -2.66 -7.75 -15.61
N ASP A 34 -1.50 -7.16 -15.29
CA ASP A 34 -0.19 -7.83 -15.29
C ASP A 34 0.09 -8.60 -13.98
N GLY A 35 -0.84 -8.58 -13.02
CA GLY A 35 -0.69 -9.25 -11.72
C GLY A 35 0.16 -8.47 -10.71
N ASN A 36 0.49 -7.21 -10.98
CA ASN A 36 1.22 -6.35 -10.06
C ASN A 36 0.27 -5.64 -9.10
N LYS A 37 0.62 -5.65 -7.81
CA LYS A 37 -0.20 -5.01 -6.79
C LYS A 37 0.29 -3.60 -6.46
N HIS A 38 -0.64 -2.65 -6.47
CA HIS A 38 -0.40 -1.25 -6.16
C HIS A 38 -1.22 -0.86 -4.94
N LEU A 39 -0.68 0.01 -4.09
CA LEU A 39 -1.44 0.59 -2.98
C LEU A 39 -1.95 1.96 -3.42
N ILE A 40 -3.27 2.14 -3.42
CA ILE A 40 -3.93 3.39 -3.74
C ILE A 40 -4.46 4.01 -2.45
N THR A 41 -4.01 5.20 -2.09
CA THR A 41 -4.52 5.90 -0.91
C THR A 41 -5.90 6.49 -1.17
N HIS A 42 -6.70 6.56 -0.10
CA HIS A 42 -7.99 7.24 -0.13
C HIS A 42 -7.91 8.73 0.20
N GLU A 43 -6.75 9.20 0.68
CA GLU A 43 -6.51 10.62 1.01
C GLU A 43 -6.41 11.46 -0.28
N SER A 44 -6.87 12.72 -0.24
CA SER A 44 -6.72 13.66 -1.34
C SER A 44 -5.45 14.50 -1.17
N PRO A 45 -4.55 14.57 -2.18
CA PRO A 45 -4.63 13.90 -3.47
C PRO A 45 -4.37 12.38 -3.36
N LYS A 46 -5.12 11.59 -4.15
CA LYS A 46 -4.90 10.14 -4.24
C LYS A 46 -3.49 9.89 -4.73
N ARG A 47 -2.74 9.06 -4.00
CA ARG A 47 -1.39 8.62 -4.37
C ARG A 47 -1.41 7.13 -4.61
N SER A 48 -0.79 6.70 -5.71
CA SER A 48 -0.47 5.30 -5.93
C SER A 48 0.98 5.04 -5.54
N TYR A 49 1.22 3.88 -4.94
CA TYR A 49 2.55 3.39 -4.60
C TYR A 49 2.83 2.10 -5.36
N ALA A 50 4.01 2.06 -5.99
CA ALA A 50 4.45 0.98 -6.86
C ALA A 50 4.58 -0.36 -6.12
N PRO A 51 4.46 -1.50 -6.81
CA PRO A 51 4.52 -2.86 -6.23
C PRO A 51 5.81 -3.13 -5.44
N ASN A 52 6.92 -2.50 -5.84
CA ASN A 52 8.22 -2.66 -5.22
C ASN A 52 8.46 -1.76 -3.99
N THR A 53 7.46 -0.97 -3.58
CA THR A 53 7.58 -0.11 -2.40
C THR A 53 7.68 -0.96 -1.14
N VAL A 54 8.64 -0.62 -0.27
CA VAL A 54 8.89 -1.36 0.96
C VAL A 54 7.81 -1.01 1.97
N VAL A 55 7.18 -2.04 2.51
CA VAL A 55 6.21 -1.96 3.58
C VAL A 55 6.93 -2.34 4.87
N LEU A 56 7.03 -1.37 5.79
CA LEU A 56 7.62 -1.54 7.12
C LEU A 56 6.61 -2.15 8.10
N TRP A 57 5.35 -1.80 7.95
CA TRP A 57 4.26 -2.30 8.80
C TRP A 57 2.94 -2.26 8.04
N HIS A 58 2.03 -3.20 8.29
CA HIS A 58 0.69 -3.17 7.73
C HIS A 58 -0.33 -3.79 8.68
N ARG A 59 -1.58 -3.34 8.56
CA ARG A 59 -2.74 -3.94 9.21
C ARG A 59 -3.90 -3.97 8.22
N LYS A 60 -4.42 -5.17 7.96
CA LYS A 60 -5.61 -5.35 7.12
C LYS A 60 -6.83 -4.79 7.86
N GLU A 61 -7.58 -3.92 7.21
CA GLU A 61 -8.88 -3.45 7.70
C GLU A 61 -9.94 -4.46 7.28
N VAL A 62 -10.23 -5.41 8.17
CA VAL A 62 -11.33 -6.37 7.98
C VAL A 62 -12.60 -5.69 8.48
N LYS A 63 -13.58 -5.47 7.60
CA LYS A 63 -14.94 -5.11 8.06
C LYS A 63 -15.47 -6.29 8.87
N LYS A 64 -15.77 -6.04 10.13
CA LYS A 64 -16.46 -6.98 11.02
C LYS A 64 -17.90 -7.15 10.58
#